data_AF-A0A3S5BVM6-F1
#
_entry.id   AF-A0A3S5BVM6-F1
#
_cell.length_a   1.000
_cell.length_b   1.000
_cell.length_c   1.000
_cell.angle_alpha   90.00
_cell.angle_beta   90.00
_cell.angle_gamma   90.00
#
_symmetry.space_group_name_H-M   'P 1'
#
loop_
_entity.id
_entity.type
_entity.pdbx_description
1 polymer ?
#
loop_
_entity_poly.entity_id
_entity_poly.type
_entity_poly.pdbx_seq_one_letter_code
_entity_poly.pdbx_strand_id
1 'polypeptide(L)'
;MLIGFPPAQTDLDASELALRGQYLVGVRHGIDHYAAAAQFVREHRDELGTLIDRSYSLDDAQAAFERLEAGERERPKVMLSIDK
;
A
#
# COMPACT_ATOMS: atom_id res chain seq x y z
N MET A 1 0.44 12.40 5.31
CA MET A 1 0.76 12.24 3.88
C MET A 1 -0.29 11.32 3.28
N LEU A 2 -1.02 11.77 2.25
CA LEU A 2 -2.00 10.93 1.55
C LEU A 2 -1.37 10.52 0.22
N ILE A 3 -1.22 9.21 0.01
CA ILE A 3 -0.74 8.63 -1.25
C ILE A 3 -1.85 7.70 -1.72
N GLY A 4 -2.32 7.91 -2.95
CA GLY A 4 -3.41 7.11 -3.49
C GLY A 4 -3.66 7.46 -4.95
N PHE A 5 -4.54 6.67 -5.58
CA PHE A 5 -5.06 6.98 -6.89
C PHE A 5 -6.42 7.67 -6.72
N PRO A 6 -6.58 8.92 -7.17
CA PRO A 6 -7.86 9.60 -7.06
C PRO A 6 -8.88 8.91 -7.98
N PRO A 7 -10.07 8.54 -7.48
CA PRO A 7 -11.07 7.81 -8.28
C PRO A 7 -11.76 8.70 -9.34
N ALA A 8 -11.52 10.01 -9.29
CA ALA A 8 -12.06 11.00 -10.20
C ALA A 8 -11.06 12.16 -10.37
N GLN A 9 -11.33 13.04 -11.34
CA GLN A 9 -10.58 14.28 -11.49
C GLN A 9 -10.59 15.06 -10.17
N THR A 10 -9.42 15.54 -9.76
CA THR A 10 -9.23 16.30 -8.53
C THR A 10 -8.62 17.65 -8.92
N ASP A 11 -9.30 18.73 -8.55
CA ASP A 11 -8.80 20.08 -8.76
C ASP A 11 -7.93 20.53 -7.57
N LEU A 12 -7.05 21.49 -7.83
CA LEU A 12 -6.07 21.99 -6.87
C LEU A 12 -5.93 23.49 -7.02
N ASP A 13 -5.92 24.22 -5.91
CA ASP A 13 -5.56 25.64 -5.90
C ASP A 13 -4.03 25.80 -5.92
N ALA A 14 -3.48 26.07 -7.10
CA ALA A 14 -2.06 26.33 -7.27
C ALA A 14 -1.58 27.59 -6.52
N SER A 15 -2.45 28.59 -6.34
CA SER A 15 -2.10 29.84 -5.66
C SER A 15 -1.92 29.63 -4.16
N GLU A 16 -2.81 28.86 -3.53
CA GLU A 16 -2.69 28.51 -2.11
C GLU A 16 -1.40 27.73 -1.85
N LEU A 17 -1.09 26.75 -2.71
CA LEU A 17 0.13 25.94 -2.65
C LEU A 17 1.39 26.80 -2.71
N ALA A 18 1.44 27.73 -3.67
CA ALA A 18 2.57 28.62 -3.87
C ALA A 18 2.75 29.58 -2.68
N LEU A 19 1.67 30.21 -2.21
CA LEU A 19 1.72 31.16 -1.09
C LEU A 19 2.14 30.50 0.24
N ARG A 20 1.84 29.20 0.39
CA ARG A 20 2.25 28.41 1.57
C ARG A 20 3.62 27.74 1.42
N GLY A 21 4.29 27.92 0.28
CA GLY A 21 5.59 27.27 0.01
C GLY A 21 5.52 25.75 0.02
N GLN A 22 4.38 25.17 -0.34
CA GLN A 22 4.16 23.73 -0.41
C GLN A 22 4.52 23.19 -1.81
N TYR A 23 4.82 21.90 -1.90
CA TYR A 23 5.17 21.24 -3.17
C TYR A 23 4.37 19.96 -3.37
N LEU A 24 4.02 19.67 -4.62
CA LEU A 24 3.40 18.42 -5.04
C LEU A 24 4.43 17.55 -5.77
N VAL A 25 4.57 16.29 -5.35
CA VAL A 25 5.48 15.33 -5.99
C VAL A 25 4.68 14.11 -6.45
N GLY A 26 4.74 13.82 -7.75
CA GLY A 26 4.18 12.59 -8.30
C GLY A 26 5.15 11.43 -8.07
N VAL A 27 4.69 10.37 -7.40
CA VAL A 27 5.44 9.12 -7.26
C VAL A 27 4.69 8.03 -7.99
N ARG A 28 5.29 7.51 -9.07
CA ARG A 28 4.86 6.27 -9.71
C ARG A 28 5.95 5.25 -9.41
N HIS A 29 5.60 4.08 -8.87
CA HIS A 29 6.44 2.90 -8.61
C HIS A 29 7.79 3.11 -7.85
N GLY A 30 8.20 2.13 -7.05
CA GLY A 30 9.46 2.16 -6.29
C GLY A 30 10.70 1.71 -7.07
N ILE A 31 10.83 2.09 -8.35
CA ILE A 31 12.02 1.77 -9.16
C ILE A 31 13.27 2.29 -8.42
N ASP A 32 14.34 1.49 -8.42
CA ASP A 32 15.61 1.69 -7.71
C ASP A 32 15.59 1.60 -6.17
N HIS A 33 14.42 1.44 -5.54
CA HIS A 33 14.32 1.34 -4.08
C HIS A 33 14.26 -0.10 -3.54
N TYR A 34 14.25 -1.12 -4.39
CA TYR A 34 14.06 -2.51 -3.97
C TYR A 34 15.12 -3.02 -2.99
N ALA A 35 16.38 -2.65 -3.16
CA ALA A 35 17.46 -3.08 -2.26
C ALA A 35 17.26 -2.51 -0.84
N ALA A 36 16.97 -1.21 -0.76
CA ALA A 36 16.67 -0.53 0.51
C ALA A 36 15.38 -1.07 1.14
N ALA A 37 14.33 -1.30 0.35
CA ALA A 37 13.08 -1.88 0.82
C ALA A 37 13.28 -3.30 1.38
N ALA A 38 14.08 -4.14 0.70
CA ALA A 38 14.38 -5.49 1.16
C ALA A 38 15.17 -5.47 2.49
N GLN A 39 16.09 -4.51 2.66
CA GLN A 39 16.80 -4.31 3.92
C GLN A 39 15.83 -3.91 5.04
N PHE A 40 15.00 -2.90 4.79
CA PHE A 40 14.00 -2.44 5.73
C PHE A 40 13.06 -3.58 6.19
N VAL A 41 12.59 -4.42 5.25
CA VAL A 41 11.74 -5.58 5.57
C VAL A 41 12.46 -6.61 6.45
N ARG A 42 13.77 -6.81 6.26
CA ARG A 42 14.55 -7.73 7.12
C ARG A 42 14.68 -7.18 8.54
N GLU A 43 14.90 -5.88 8.68
CA GLU A 43 15.08 -5.21 9.97
C GLU A 43 13.76 -5.11 10.76
N HIS A 44 12.63 -4.95 10.07
CA HIS A 44 11.31 -4.71 10.68
C HIS A 44 10.31 -5.85 10.43
N ARG A 45 10.78 -7.08 10.24
CA ARG A 45 9.95 -8.22 9.83
C ARG A 45 8.73 -8.43 10.72
N ASP A 46 8.91 -8.44 12.04
CA ASP A 46 7.84 -8.77 12.98
C ASP A 46 6.77 -7.68 13.01
N GLU A 47 7.20 -6.41 13.01
CA GLU A 47 6.31 -5.24 12.94
C GLU A 47 5.49 -5.26 11.64
N LEU A 48 6.13 -5.51 10.50
CA LEU A 48 5.45 -5.58 9.21
C LEU A 48 4.52 -6.80 9.11
N GLY A 49 4.86 -7.90 9.78
CA GLY A 49 4.00 -9.07 9.90
C GLY A 49 2.64 -8.76 10.53
N THR A 50 2.58 -7.78 11.43
CA THR A 50 1.32 -7.33 12.04
C THR A 50 0.35 -6.67 11.06
N LEU A 51 0.82 -6.26 9.87
CA LEU A 51 -0.03 -5.70 8.82
C LEU A 51 -0.80 -6.77 8.04
N ILE A 52 -0.41 -8.05 8.19
CA ILE A 52 -1.03 -9.19 7.53
C ILE A 52 -2.24 -9.63 8.35
N ASP A 53 -3.42 -9.47 7.75
CA ASP A 53 -4.70 -9.94 8.27
C ASP A 53 -4.79 -11.47 8.22
N ARG A 54 -4.57 -12.04 7.04
CA ARG A 54 -4.66 -13.49 6.81
C ARG A 54 -3.83 -13.92 5.59
N SER A 55 -3.43 -15.19 5.62
CA SER A 55 -2.83 -15.90 4.50
C SER A 55 -3.82 -16.92 3.92
N TYR A 56 -3.87 -17.01 2.59
CA TYR A 56 -4.69 -17.96 1.84
C TYR A 56 -3.80 -18.80 0.92
N SER A 57 -4.23 -20.01 0.57
CA SER A 57 -3.63 -20.72 -0.56
C SER A 57 -3.93 -19.95 -1.86
N LEU A 58 -3.08 -20.11 -2.88
CA LEU A 58 -3.34 -19.59 -4.21
C LEU A 58 -4.66 -20.14 -4.79
N ASP A 59 -5.02 -21.38 -4.46
CA ASP A 59 -6.29 -22.00 -4.89
C ASP A 59 -7.51 -21.26 -4.30
N ASP A 60 -7.33 -20.58 -3.16
CA ASP A 60 -8.35 -19.81 -2.46
C ASP A 60 -8.24 -18.29 -2.74
N ALA A 61 -7.62 -17.89 -3.86
CA ALA A 61 -7.40 -16.48 -4.18
C ALA A 61 -8.71 -15.66 -4.18
N GLN A 62 -9.83 -16.25 -4.61
CA GLN A 62 -11.14 -15.59 -4.58
C GLN A 62 -11.53 -15.17 -3.15
N ALA A 63 -11.39 -16.07 -2.17
CA ALA A 63 -11.72 -15.77 -0.77
C ALA A 63 -10.81 -14.67 -0.19
N ALA A 64 -9.57 -14.56 -0.68
CA ALA A 64 -8.68 -13.46 -0.31
C ALA A 64 -9.17 -12.10 -0.84
N PHE A 65 -9.71 -12.04 -2.06
CA PHE A 65 -10.31 -10.81 -2.61
C PHE A 65 -11.61 -10.45 -1.90
N GLU A 66 -12.51 -11.41 -1.67
CA GLU A 66 -13.75 -11.19 -0.91
C GLU A 66 -13.46 -10.63 0.49
N ARG A 67 -12.40 -11.12 1.13
CA ARG A 67 -11.92 -10.59 2.40
C ARG A 67 -11.48 -9.12 2.32
N LEU A 68 -10.82 -8.73 1.23
CA LEU A 68 -10.40 -7.34 1.01
C LEU A 68 -11.60 -6.41 0.84
N GLU A 69 -12.66 -6.87 0.16
CA GLU A 69 -13.88 -6.12 -0.14
C GLU A 69 -14.82 -5.94 1.06
N ALA A 70 -14.82 -6.88 2.02
CA ALA A 70 -15.67 -6.81 3.22
C ALA A 70 -15.47 -5.57 4.11
N GLY A 71 -14.43 -4.76 3.87
CA GLY A 71 -14.26 -3.41 4.43
C GLY A 71 -13.83 -3.33 5.90
N GLU A 72 -14.30 -4.22 6.75
CA GLU A 72 -13.96 -4.25 8.19
C GLU A 72 -12.64 -5.00 8.41
N ARG A 73 -11.54 -4.23 8.48
CA ARG A 73 -10.18 -4.77 8.68
C ARG A 73 -9.34 -3.88 9.57
N GLU A 74 -8.88 -4.42 10.69
CA GLU A 74 -7.82 -3.79 11.50
C GLU A 74 -6.46 -3.88 10.82
N ARG A 75 -6.27 -4.86 9.92
CA ARG A 75 -5.01 -5.14 9.23
C ARG A 75 -5.17 -5.00 7.70
N PRO A 76 -4.32 -4.19 7.04
CA PRO A 76 -4.58 -3.76 5.67
C PRO A 76 -4.21 -4.77 4.57
N LYS A 77 -3.42 -5.81 4.87
CA LYS A 77 -2.85 -6.71 3.85
C LYS A 77 -3.35 -8.15 3.99
N VAL A 78 -3.65 -8.82 2.88
CA VAL A 78 -3.78 -10.28 2.79
C VAL A 78 -2.60 -10.86 2.02
N MET A 79 -2.22 -12.10 2.29
CA MET A 79 -1.14 -12.80 1.60
C MET A 79 -1.69 -14.03 0.87
N LEU A 80 -1.19 -14.27 -0.34
CA LEU A 80 -1.37 -15.53 -1.04
C LEU A 80 -0.09 -16.34 -0.91
N SER A 81 -0.22 -17.57 -0.42
CA SER A 81 0.84 -18.56 -0.38
C SER A 81 0.77 -19.39 -1.64
N ILE A 82 1.90 -19.52 -2.32
CA ILE A 82 2.07 -20.50 -3.39
C ILE A 82 2.76 -21.68 -2.74
N ASP A 83 2.02 -22.75 -2.48
CA ASP A 83 2.63 -24.00 -2.09
C ASP A 83 3.52 -24.47 -3.25
N LYS A 84 4.72 -24.98 -2.91
CA LYS A 84 5.63 -25.60 -3.89
C LYS A 84 5.33 -27.07 -4.03
#